data_AF-A0A3Q0DTN1-F1
#
_entry.id   AF-A0A3Q0DTN1-F1
#
_cell.length_a   1.000
_cell.length_b   1.000
_cell.length_c   1.000
_cell.angle_alpha   90.00
_cell.angle_beta   90.00
_cell.angle_gamma   90.00
#
_symmetry.space_group_name_H-M   'P 1'
#
loop_
_entity.id
_entity.type
_entity.pdbx_description
1 polymer ?
#
loop_
_entity_poly.entity_id
_entity_poly.type
_entity_poly.pdbx_seq_one_letter_code
_entity_poly.pdbx_strand_id
1 'polypeptide(L)'
;MQILLRLAKLSDLDDSLEKVSEFPVIVESLKCLCNIVFNSQMAQQLSLELNLAAKLCNLLRKCKDRKFINDIKCFDLRLLFLLSLLHTDIRSQLRYELQGLPLLTQILESAFSIKWTDEYESAIDHNGPPLSPQETDCAIEALKALFNVTVDSWKVHKESDSHQFRVMAAVLRHCLLIVGPSEDKTEELHSNAVNLLSNVPVSCLDVLICPLTHEETSQEATTLDELASDKTAEKETVLKNNTMVYNGMNMEAIHVLLSFMEKRIDKGSSYREGLTPVLSLLTECSRAHRNIRKFLKDQVLPPLRDVTNRPEVGSTVRNKLVRLMTHVDLGVKQIAAEFLFVLCKERVDSLLKYTGYGNAAGLLAARGLLAGGRGDNWYSEDEDTDTEEYKNAKPNINLITGHLEEPMPNPIDEMTEEQKEYEAMKLVNMLDKLSRRADVKDLHQDGG
;
A
#
# COMPACT_ATOMS: atom_id res chain seq x y z
N MET A 1 -24.73 30.82 -12.20
CA MET A 1 -23.41 30.19 -12.48
C MET A 1 -22.49 31.10 -13.29
N GLN A 2 -22.88 31.60 -14.47
CA GLN A 2 -22.01 32.49 -15.28
C GLN A 2 -21.48 33.72 -14.53
N ILE A 3 -22.29 34.36 -13.69
CA ILE A 3 -21.86 35.47 -12.82
C ILE A 3 -20.73 35.01 -11.88
N LEU A 4 -20.90 33.86 -11.22
CA LEU A 4 -19.90 33.30 -10.31
C LEU A 4 -18.60 32.93 -11.06
N LEU A 5 -18.70 32.41 -12.28
CA LEU A 5 -17.52 32.13 -13.11
C LEU A 5 -16.73 33.41 -13.42
N ARG A 6 -17.43 34.51 -13.74
CA ARG A 6 -16.79 35.80 -13.97
C ARG A 6 -16.11 36.33 -12.70
N LEU A 7 -16.79 36.26 -11.55
CA LEU A 7 -16.24 36.69 -10.27
C LEU A 7 -15.04 35.83 -9.82
N ALA A 8 -15.04 34.55 -10.18
CA ALA A 8 -13.94 33.62 -9.96
C ALA A 8 -12.79 33.76 -10.97
N LYS A 9 -12.85 34.73 -11.91
CA LYS A 9 -11.86 34.92 -12.99
C LYS A 9 -11.71 33.70 -13.92
N LEU A 10 -12.81 32.96 -14.12
CA LEU A 10 -12.91 31.80 -15.00
C LEU A 10 -13.53 32.16 -16.37
N SER A 11 -13.58 33.43 -16.73
CA SER A 11 -14.06 33.89 -18.05
C SER A 11 -12.92 34.15 -19.02
N ASP A 12 -13.12 33.86 -20.30
CA ASP A 12 -12.10 33.97 -21.36
C ASP A 12 -11.56 35.40 -21.59
N LEU A 13 -12.17 36.41 -20.96
CA LEU A 13 -11.84 37.83 -21.10
C LEU A 13 -10.98 38.40 -19.96
N ASP A 14 -10.78 37.67 -18.87
CA ASP A 14 -10.20 38.21 -17.64
C ASP A 14 -8.81 37.59 -17.40
N ASP A 15 -7.77 38.28 -17.88
CA ASP A 15 -6.47 37.64 -18.07
C ASP A 15 -5.49 37.78 -16.90
N SER A 16 -5.63 38.78 -16.02
CA SER A 16 -4.64 39.06 -14.99
C SER A 16 -5.13 38.87 -13.54
N LEU A 17 -4.40 38.08 -12.78
CA LEU A 17 -4.53 37.90 -11.31
C LEU A 17 -3.77 39.02 -10.55
N GLU A 18 -3.83 40.27 -11.01
CA GLU A 18 -2.92 41.32 -10.51
C GLU A 18 -3.41 42.01 -9.23
N LYS A 19 -4.71 42.07 -9.00
CA LYS A 19 -5.30 42.81 -7.87
C LYS A 19 -5.57 41.91 -6.68
N VAL A 20 -4.71 41.98 -5.67
CA VAL A 20 -4.86 41.25 -4.40
C VAL A 20 -6.22 41.52 -3.72
N SER A 21 -6.78 42.72 -3.92
CA SER A 21 -8.11 43.09 -3.40
C SER A 21 -9.26 42.22 -3.95
N GLU A 22 -9.07 41.55 -5.09
CA GLU A 22 -10.08 40.69 -5.70
C GLU A 22 -10.03 39.25 -5.17
N PHE A 23 -8.97 38.86 -4.45
CA PHE A 23 -8.79 37.47 -4.00
C PHE A 23 -9.93 36.96 -3.10
N PRO A 24 -10.44 37.72 -2.11
CA PRO A 24 -11.57 37.26 -1.30
C PRO A 24 -12.82 36.98 -2.13
N VAL A 25 -13.08 37.79 -3.17
CA VAL A 25 -14.22 37.61 -4.07
C VAL A 25 -14.07 36.36 -4.92
N ILE A 26 -12.86 36.09 -5.42
CA ILE A 26 -12.54 34.87 -6.17
C ILE A 26 -12.76 33.64 -5.29
N VAL A 27 -12.21 33.64 -4.07
CA VAL A 27 -12.33 32.53 -3.12
C VAL A 27 -13.79 32.23 -2.79
N GLU A 28 -14.58 33.25 -2.44
CA GLU A 28 -16.01 33.05 -2.15
C GLU A 28 -16.80 32.57 -3.37
N SER A 29 -16.46 33.05 -4.56
CA SER A 29 -17.09 32.60 -5.80
C SER A 29 -16.78 31.11 -6.07
N LEU A 30 -15.55 30.66 -5.85
CA LEU A 30 -15.16 29.25 -5.97
C LEU A 30 -15.86 28.38 -4.91
N LYS A 31 -15.99 28.85 -3.67
CA LYS A 31 -16.77 28.17 -2.62
C LYS A 31 -18.23 28.00 -3.02
N CYS A 32 -18.87 29.06 -3.53
CA CYS A 32 -20.23 29.00 -4.03
C CYS A 32 -20.36 27.99 -5.19
N LEU A 33 -19.41 27.98 -6.12
CA LEU A 33 -19.39 27.03 -7.23
C LEU A 33 -19.26 25.59 -6.72
N CYS A 34 -18.37 25.30 -5.76
CA CYS A 34 -18.24 23.98 -5.13
C CYS A 34 -19.59 23.51 -4.57
N ASN A 35 -20.25 24.35 -3.78
CA ASN A 35 -21.53 24.01 -3.14
C ASN A 35 -22.65 23.79 -4.18
N ILE A 36 -22.71 24.63 -5.22
CA ILE A 36 -23.74 24.54 -6.26
C ILE A 36 -23.53 23.28 -7.11
N VAL A 37 -22.30 23.02 -7.56
CA VAL A 37 -21.97 21.84 -8.38
C VAL A 37 -22.17 20.54 -7.59
N PHE A 38 -21.83 20.53 -6.31
CA PHE A 38 -22.03 19.34 -5.46
C PHE A 38 -23.52 18.99 -5.29
N ASN A 39 -24.38 19.99 -5.08
CA ASN A 39 -25.79 19.75 -4.73
C ASN A 39 -26.78 19.80 -5.91
N SER A 40 -26.38 20.28 -7.09
CA SER A 40 -27.30 20.49 -8.21
C SER A 40 -26.86 19.76 -9.48
N GLN A 41 -27.66 18.78 -9.91
CA GLN A 41 -27.43 18.05 -11.17
C GLN A 41 -27.48 18.97 -12.40
N MET A 42 -28.32 20.01 -12.38
CA MET A 42 -28.35 21.00 -13.46
C MET A 42 -27.03 21.78 -13.55
N ALA A 43 -26.43 22.12 -12.39
CA ALA A 43 -25.14 22.81 -12.38
C ALA A 43 -23.99 21.90 -12.81
N GLN A 44 -24.08 20.60 -12.53
CA GLN A 44 -23.13 19.59 -13.01
C GLN A 44 -23.13 19.53 -14.55
N GLN A 45 -24.32 19.42 -15.17
CA GLN A 45 -24.46 19.46 -16.63
C GLN A 45 -23.92 20.77 -17.22
N LEU A 46 -24.30 21.92 -16.63
CA LEU A 46 -23.83 23.22 -17.08
C LEU A 46 -22.30 23.39 -16.95
N SER A 47 -21.65 22.68 -16.01
CA SER A 47 -20.19 22.68 -15.86
C SER A 47 -19.47 22.06 -17.06
N LEU A 48 -20.07 21.02 -17.66
CA LEU A 48 -19.58 20.41 -18.89
C LEU A 48 -19.74 21.36 -20.08
N GLU A 49 -20.94 21.91 -20.26
CA GLU A 49 -21.26 22.82 -21.37
C GLU A 49 -20.37 24.07 -21.37
N LEU A 50 -20.04 24.59 -20.18
CA LEU A 50 -19.19 25.78 -20.03
C LEU A 50 -17.68 25.47 -20.03
N ASN A 51 -17.29 24.21 -20.23
CA ASN A 51 -15.92 23.70 -20.17
C ASN A 51 -15.18 24.17 -18.91
N LEU A 52 -15.83 23.98 -17.75
CA LEU A 52 -15.35 24.50 -16.48
C LEU A 52 -13.98 23.93 -16.10
N ALA A 53 -13.73 22.65 -16.39
CA ALA A 53 -12.45 22.00 -16.11
C ALA A 53 -11.26 22.70 -16.80
N ALA A 54 -11.40 23.07 -18.08
CA ALA A 54 -10.35 23.80 -18.79
C ALA A 54 -10.06 25.17 -18.18
N LYS A 55 -11.10 25.88 -17.76
CA LYS A 55 -10.99 27.19 -17.09
C LYS A 55 -10.29 27.10 -15.75
N LEU A 56 -10.59 26.07 -14.96
CA LEU A 56 -9.91 25.77 -13.70
C LEU A 56 -8.43 25.43 -13.92
N CYS A 57 -8.10 24.58 -14.89
CA CYS A 57 -6.71 24.30 -15.24
C CYS A 57 -5.94 25.58 -15.64
N ASN A 58 -6.58 26.49 -16.36
CA ASN A 58 -5.96 27.78 -16.71
C ASN A 58 -5.74 28.66 -15.47
N LEU A 59 -6.68 28.71 -14.54
CA LEU A 59 -6.54 29.44 -13.28
C LEU A 59 -5.39 28.86 -12.44
N LEU A 60 -5.31 27.54 -12.30
CA LEU A 60 -4.19 26.86 -11.63
C LEU A 60 -2.83 27.19 -12.25
N ARG A 61 -2.72 27.22 -13.59
CA ARG A 61 -1.49 27.63 -14.29
C ARG A 61 -1.08 29.05 -13.94
N LYS A 62 -2.03 29.99 -13.85
CA LYS A 62 -1.77 31.38 -13.47
C LYS A 62 -1.34 31.51 -12.00
N CYS A 63 -1.76 30.59 -11.15
CA CYS A 63 -1.43 30.57 -9.72
C CYS A 63 -0.07 29.91 -9.40
N LYS A 64 0.57 29.22 -10.35
CA LYS A 64 1.74 28.33 -10.12
C LYS A 64 2.81 28.96 -9.21
N ASP A 65 3.30 30.16 -9.54
CA ASP A 65 4.47 30.76 -8.86
C ASP A 65 4.15 31.63 -7.63
N ARG A 66 2.89 31.66 -7.20
CA ARG A 66 2.42 32.63 -6.19
C ARG A 66 2.07 31.94 -4.87
N LYS A 67 2.89 32.17 -3.83
CA LYS A 67 2.71 31.62 -2.47
C LYS A 67 1.51 32.20 -1.71
N PHE A 68 1.09 33.43 -2.02
CA PHE A 68 0.00 34.12 -1.32
C PHE A 68 -1.42 33.78 -1.85
N ILE A 69 -1.55 32.73 -2.66
CA ILE A 69 -2.80 32.39 -3.37
C ILE A 69 -3.29 30.96 -3.01
N ASN A 70 -2.86 30.45 -1.86
CA ASN A 70 -3.17 29.07 -1.43
C ASN A 70 -4.68 28.80 -1.31
N ASP A 71 -5.48 29.77 -0.85
CA ASP A 71 -6.93 29.60 -0.74
C ASP A 71 -7.60 29.45 -2.11
N ILE A 72 -7.20 30.25 -3.10
CA ILE A 72 -7.72 30.11 -4.46
C ILE A 72 -7.30 28.76 -5.04
N LYS A 73 -6.02 28.37 -4.91
CA LYS A 73 -5.54 27.05 -5.37
C LYS A 73 -6.33 25.92 -4.74
N CYS A 74 -6.56 25.96 -3.43
CA CYS A 74 -7.26 24.91 -2.69
C CYS A 74 -8.72 24.76 -3.15
N PHE A 75 -9.48 25.86 -3.29
CA PHE A 75 -10.86 25.80 -3.76
C PHE A 75 -10.98 25.50 -5.26
N ASP A 76 -10.02 25.92 -6.07
CA ASP A 76 -9.91 25.54 -7.48
C ASP A 76 -9.69 24.02 -7.62
N LEU A 77 -8.70 23.47 -6.90
CA LEU A 77 -8.43 22.03 -6.84
C LEU A 77 -9.62 21.24 -6.29
N ARG A 78 -10.29 21.74 -5.24
CA ARG A 78 -11.48 21.11 -4.68
C ARG A 78 -12.63 21.05 -5.69
N LEU A 79 -12.85 22.12 -6.46
CA LEU A 79 -13.84 22.14 -7.51
C LEU A 79 -13.46 21.19 -8.65
N LEU A 80 -12.18 21.14 -9.01
CA LEU A 80 -11.65 20.20 -10.01
C LEU A 80 -11.80 18.74 -9.56
N PHE A 81 -11.54 18.45 -8.29
CA PHE A 81 -11.79 17.15 -7.68
C PHE A 81 -13.28 16.78 -7.75
N LEU A 82 -14.19 17.68 -7.37
CA LEU A 82 -15.63 17.46 -7.45
C LEU A 82 -16.08 17.17 -8.89
N LEU A 83 -15.61 17.94 -9.86
CA LEU A 83 -15.95 17.76 -11.27
C LEU A 83 -15.45 16.42 -11.81
N SER A 84 -14.20 16.06 -11.50
CA SER A 84 -13.61 14.78 -11.90
C SER A 84 -14.22 13.58 -11.19
N LEU A 85 -14.76 13.77 -9.97
CA LEU A 85 -15.50 12.73 -9.26
C LEU A 85 -16.87 12.47 -9.90
N LEU A 86 -17.56 13.53 -10.32
CA LEU A 86 -18.93 13.48 -10.83
C LEU A 86 -19.02 13.08 -12.31
N HIS A 87 -17.99 13.38 -13.11
CA HIS A 87 -18.00 13.15 -14.56
C HIS A 87 -16.77 12.41 -15.06
N THR A 88 -17.01 11.24 -15.65
CA THR A 88 -15.97 10.42 -16.29
C THR A 88 -15.34 11.11 -17.50
N ASP A 89 -16.12 11.92 -18.21
CA ASP A 89 -15.65 12.68 -19.37
C ASP A 89 -14.62 13.73 -18.97
N ILE A 90 -14.83 14.40 -17.82
CA ILE A 90 -13.88 15.36 -17.26
C ILE A 90 -12.57 14.66 -16.88
N ARG A 91 -12.60 13.44 -16.34
CA ARG A 91 -11.38 12.68 -16.04
C ARG A 91 -10.56 12.43 -17.31
N SER A 92 -11.22 12.01 -18.38
CA SER A 92 -10.58 11.78 -19.69
C SER A 92 -10.05 13.07 -20.30
N GLN A 93 -10.84 14.14 -20.25
CA GLN A 93 -10.45 15.47 -20.72
C GLN A 93 -9.22 15.99 -19.96
N LEU A 94 -9.21 15.88 -18.64
CA LEU A 94 -8.09 16.27 -17.80
C LEU A 94 -6.83 15.48 -18.15
N ARG A 95 -6.96 14.17 -18.37
CA ARG A 95 -5.82 13.30 -18.68
C ARG A 95 -5.21 13.60 -20.05
N TYR A 96 -6.04 13.67 -21.10
CA TYR A 96 -5.56 13.64 -22.49
C TYR A 96 -5.52 15.00 -23.16
N GLU A 97 -6.42 15.93 -22.81
CA GLU A 97 -6.52 17.23 -23.48
C GLU A 97 -5.89 18.36 -22.66
N LEU A 98 -6.11 18.37 -21.35
CA LEU A 98 -5.75 19.49 -20.49
C LEU A 98 -4.39 19.32 -19.79
N GLN A 99 -3.65 18.24 -20.05
CA GLN A 99 -2.35 17.98 -19.40
C GLN A 99 -2.49 18.04 -17.86
N GLY A 100 -3.58 17.47 -17.32
CA GLY A 100 -3.93 17.54 -15.91
C GLY A 100 -2.94 16.81 -15.02
N LEU A 101 -2.41 15.66 -15.46
CA LEU A 101 -1.40 14.90 -14.70
C LEU A 101 -0.13 15.73 -14.42
N PRO A 102 0.58 16.27 -15.44
CA PRO A 102 1.77 17.08 -15.19
C PRO A 102 1.44 18.39 -14.47
N LEU A 103 0.30 19.04 -14.76
CA LEU A 103 -0.11 20.27 -14.08
C LEU A 103 -0.30 20.06 -12.58
N LEU A 104 -1.07 19.04 -12.18
CA LEU A 104 -1.34 18.75 -10.78
C LEU A 104 -0.10 18.23 -10.04
N THR A 105 0.75 17.46 -10.72
CA THR A 105 2.04 17.01 -10.17
C THR A 105 2.96 18.19 -9.86
N GLN A 106 3.04 19.18 -10.76
CA GLN A 106 3.81 20.42 -10.54
C GLN A 106 3.24 21.27 -9.39
N ILE A 107 1.92 21.24 -9.17
CA ILE A 107 1.30 21.93 -8.04
C ILE A 107 1.71 21.28 -6.71
N LEU A 108 1.74 19.94 -6.65
CA LEU A 108 2.25 19.22 -5.49
C LEU A 108 3.73 19.50 -5.25
N GLU A 109 4.54 19.45 -6.30
CA GLU A 109 5.96 19.79 -6.24
C GLU A 109 6.19 21.20 -5.65
N SER A 110 5.39 22.19 -6.10
CA SER A 110 5.41 23.54 -5.54
C SER A 110 4.91 23.60 -4.10
N ALA A 111 3.89 22.81 -3.73
CA ALA A 111 3.33 22.80 -2.37
C ALA A 111 4.34 22.23 -1.37
N PHE A 112 5.11 21.22 -1.78
CA PHE A 112 6.17 20.62 -0.96
C PHE A 112 7.51 21.36 -1.06
N SER A 113 7.64 22.37 -1.93
CA SER A 113 8.89 23.11 -2.16
C SER A 113 10.08 22.19 -2.46
N ILE A 114 9.85 21.17 -3.29
CA ILE A 114 10.83 20.13 -3.61
C ILE A 114 12.06 20.73 -4.30
N LYS A 115 13.25 20.30 -3.87
CA LYS A 115 14.51 20.59 -4.54
C LYS A 115 15.05 19.30 -5.13
N TRP A 116 15.06 19.21 -6.46
CA TRP A 116 15.59 18.05 -7.17
C TRP A 116 17.12 18.04 -7.14
N THR A 117 17.69 16.91 -6.76
CA THR A 117 19.12 16.60 -6.85
C THR A 117 19.42 15.81 -8.13
N ASP A 118 18.48 14.98 -8.56
CA ASP A 118 18.53 14.21 -9.81
C ASP A 118 17.12 14.08 -10.43
N GLU A 119 16.98 13.43 -11.59
CA GLU A 119 15.74 13.32 -12.39
C GLU A 119 14.53 12.85 -11.58
N TYR A 120 14.75 11.94 -10.61
CA TYR A 120 13.72 11.42 -9.71
C TYR A 120 14.15 11.46 -8.24
N GLU A 121 15.19 12.22 -7.92
CA GLU A 121 15.75 12.31 -6.57
C GLU A 121 15.61 13.72 -6.02
N SER A 122 15.12 13.83 -4.79
CA SER A 122 14.89 15.10 -4.13
C SER A 122 15.68 15.16 -2.84
N ALA A 123 16.22 16.34 -2.54
CA ALA A 123 16.82 16.62 -1.25
C ALA A 123 15.73 16.58 -0.18
N ILE A 124 15.92 15.73 0.83
CA ILE A 124 15.01 15.60 1.96
C ILE A 124 15.67 16.25 3.18
N ASP A 125 14.99 17.22 3.77
CA ASP A 125 15.39 17.80 5.05
C ASP A 125 14.51 17.21 6.15
N HIS A 126 14.96 16.12 6.76
CA HIS A 126 14.24 15.45 7.86
C HIS A 126 14.07 16.34 9.10
N ASN A 127 14.87 17.40 9.23
CA ASN A 127 14.79 18.36 10.33
C ASN A 127 14.09 19.67 9.92
N GLY A 128 13.52 19.71 8.72
CA GLY A 128 12.75 20.84 8.24
C GLY A 128 11.47 21.08 9.06
N PRO A 129 10.92 22.30 9.03
CA PRO A 129 9.63 22.57 9.66
C PRO A 129 8.53 21.72 9.02
N PRO A 130 7.50 21.29 9.78
CA PRO A 130 6.35 20.62 9.21
C PRO A 130 5.65 21.53 8.20
N LEU A 131 4.92 20.92 7.25
CA LEU A 131 4.14 21.69 6.29
C LEU A 131 3.14 22.61 6.99
N SER A 132 2.91 23.79 6.41
CA SER A 132 1.84 24.66 6.91
C SER A 132 0.47 23.99 6.72
N PRO A 133 -0.53 24.29 7.57
CA PRO A 133 -1.87 23.74 7.43
C PRO A 133 -2.50 24.01 6.05
N GLN A 134 -2.30 25.22 5.52
CA GLN A 134 -2.83 25.62 4.22
C GLN A 134 -2.17 24.87 3.06
N GLU A 135 -0.86 24.67 3.11
CA GLU A 135 -0.13 23.87 2.11
C GLU A 135 -0.55 22.40 2.17
N THR A 136 -0.75 21.87 3.39
CA THR A 136 -1.20 20.48 3.60
C THR A 136 -2.59 20.27 3.01
N ASP A 137 -3.56 21.15 3.30
CA ASP A 137 -4.92 21.04 2.76
C ASP A 137 -4.93 21.18 1.24
N CYS A 138 -4.15 22.11 0.68
CA CYS A 138 -4.00 22.27 -0.76
C CYS A 138 -3.37 21.03 -1.42
N ALA A 139 -2.36 20.43 -0.79
CA ALA A 139 -1.72 19.21 -1.27
C ALA A 139 -2.70 18.03 -1.25
N ILE A 140 -3.50 17.89 -0.19
CA ILE A 140 -4.54 16.85 -0.09
C ILE A 140 -5.57 16.98 -1.21
N GLU A 141 -6.06 18.20 -1.51
CA GLU A 141 -7.00 18.40 -2.62
C GLU A 141 -6.35 18.09 -3.99
N ALA A 142 -5.08 18.43 -4.18
CA ALA A 142 -4.33 18.04 -5.39
C ALA A 142 -4.16 16.52 -5.51
N LEU A 143 -3.85 15.82 -4.41
CA LEU A 143 -3.75 14.35 -4.37
C LEU A 143 -5.09 13.69 -4.73
N LYS A 144 -6.21 14.20 -4.20
CA LYS A 144 -7.55 13.71 -4.53
C LYS A 144 -7.91 13.92 -6.00
N ALA A 145 -7.59 15.10 -6.56
CA ALA A 145 -7.81 15.38 -7.97
C ALA A 145 -6.96 14.46 -8.86
N LEU A 146 -5.67 14.26 -8.52
CA LEU A 146 -4.79 13.32 -9.22
C LEU A 146 -5.28 11.89 -9.14
N PHE A 147 -5.79 11.46 -7.98
CA PHE A 147 -6.37 10.13 -7.81
C PHE A 147 -7.47 9.92 -8.84
N ASN A 148 -8.45 10.82 -8.93
CA ASN A 148 -9.53 10.73 -9.91
C ASN A 148 -9.02 10.70 -11.35
N VAL A 149 -8.04 11.55 -11.70
CA VAL A 149 -7.45 11.61 -13.05
C VAL A 149 -6.71 10.31 -13.42
N THR A 150 -6.21 9.57 -12.43
CA THR A 150 -5.38 8.38 -12.63
C THR A 150 -6.12 7.05 -12.51
N VAL A 151 -7.35 7.01 -11.97
CA VAL A 151 -8.12 5.76 -11.73
C VAL A 151 -8.15 4.81 -12.93
N ASP A 152 -8.30 5.31 -14.16
CA ASP A 152 -8.46 4.48 -15.37
C ASP A 152 -7.13 4.26 -16.13
N SER A 153 -5.98 4.50 -15.49
CA SER A 153 -4.65 4.51 -16.16
C SER A 153 -3.99 3.13 -16.32
N TRP A 154 -4.76 2.04 -16.38
CA TRP A 154 -4.20 0.68 -16.33
C TRP A 154 -3.42 0.28 -17.60
N LYS A 155 -3.42 1.14 -18.62
CA LYS A 155 -2.81 0.94 -19.95
C LYS A 155 -1.82 2.05 -20.29
N VAL A 156 -0.82 2.26 -19.44
CA VAL A 156 0.32 3.14 -19.78
C VAL A 156 1.27 2.36 -20.67
N HIS A 157 1.08 2.46 -21.99
CA HIS A 157 1.91 1.81 -23.00
C HIS A 157 2.90 2.76 -23.70
N LYS A 158 2.92 4.05 -23.32
CA LYS A 158 3.79 5.07 -23.92
C LYS A 158 4.87 5.51 -22.94
N GLU A 159 6.10 5.63 -23.44
CA GLU A 159 7.29 6.03 -22.68
C GLU A 159 7.14 7.43 -22.05
N SER A 160 6.55 8.38 -22.79
CA SER A 160 6.25 9.73 -22.28
C SER A 160 5.29 9.73 -21.09
N ASP A 161 4.33 8.80 -21.03
CA ASP A 161 3.43 8.68 -19.88
C ASP A 161 4.17 8.07 -18.69
N SER A 162 5.06 7.10 -18.93
CA SER A 162 5.87 6.49 -17.86
C SER A 162 6.74 7.53 -17.15
N HIS A 163 7.37 8.45 -17.87
CA HIS A 163 8.12 9.56 -17.25
C HIS A 163 7.24 10.41 -16.31
N GLN A 164 6.03 10.79 -16.74
CA GLN A 164 5.12 11.57 -15.90
C GLN A 164 4.73 10.82 -14.62
N PHE A 165 4.49 9.51 -14.72
CA PHE A 165 4.21 8.67 -13.55
C PHE A 165 5.42 8.52 -12.63
N ARG A 166 6.65 8.44 -13.15
CA ARG A 166 7.88 8.41 -12.36
C ARG A 166 8.11 9.72 -11.60
N VAL A 167 7.92 10.87 -12.25
CA VAL A 167 7.97 12.18 -11.58
C VAL A 167 6.92 12.27 -10.48
N MET A 168 5.68 11.86 -10.76
CA MET A 168 4.62 11.83 -9.74
C MET A 168 4.98 10.88 -8.58
N ALA A 169 5.53 9.70 -8.86
CA ALA A 169 5.98 8.76 -7.84
C ALA A 169 7.12 9.36 -6.98
N ALA A 170 8.04 10.13 -7.56
CA ALA A 170 9.09 10.83 -6.82
C ALA A 170 8.53 11.92 -5.89
N VAL A 171 7.55 12.70 -6.36
CA VAL A 171 6.82 13.68 -5.54
C VAL A 171 6.08 12.98 -4.40
N LEU A 172 5.47 11.82 -4.66
CA LEU A 172 4.80 11.01 -3.65
C LEU A 172 5.76 10.36 -2.66
N ARG A 173 6.96 9.96 -3.10
CA ARG A 173 8.04 9.53 -2.20
C ARG A 173 8.37 10.66 -1.23
N HIS A 174 8.57 11.87 -1.72
CA HIS A 174 8.80 13.04 -0.85
C HIS A 174 7.63 13.28 0.11
N CYS A 175 6.38 13.14 -0.37
CA CYS A 175 5.17 13.25 0.45
C CYS A 175 5.12 12.25 1.63
N LEU A 176 5.63 11.03 1.43
CA LEU A 176 5.72 10.03 2.50
C LEU A 176 6.78 10.37 3.55
N LEU A 177 7.80 11.14 3.19
CA LEU A 177 8.95 11.45 4.07
C LEU A 177 8.80 12.76 4.83
N ILE A 178 7.80 13.59 4.48
CA ILE A 178 7.48 14.83 5.19
C ILE A 178 6.44 14.60 6.28
N VAL A 179 6.41 15.55 7.23
CA VAL A 179 5.45 15.58 8.33
C VAL A 179 4.51 16.78 8.17
N GLY A 180 3.21 16.54 8.38
CA GLY A 180 2.19 17.58 8.42
C GLY A 180 2.17 18.35 9.74
N PRO A 181 1.26 19.33 9.90
CA PRO A 181 1.19 20.16 11.11
C PRO A 181 0.71 19.40 12.35
N SER A 182 0.05 18.26 12.18
CA SER A 182 -0.40 17.37 13.24
C SER A 182 -0.28 15.91 12.79
N GLU A 183 -0.32 14.97 13.74
CA GLU A 183 -0.29 13.53 13.44
C GLU A 183 -1.48 13.12 12.56
N ASP A 184 -2.68 13.62 12.86
CA ASP A 184 -3.90 13.34 12.08
C ASP A 184 -3.77 13.84 10.63
N LYS A 185 -3.23 15.05 10.44
CA LYS A 185 -3.03 15.62 9.10
C LYS A 185 -1.91 14.91 8.34
N THR A 186 -0.90 14.42 9.03
CA THR A 186 0.15 13.58 8.44
C THR A 186 -0.44 12.25 7.97
N GLU A 187 -1.27 11.61 8.80
CA GLU A 187 -1.96 10.37 8.42
C GLU A 187 -2.92 10.60 7.24
N GLU A 188 -3.67 11.71 7.21
CA GLU A 188 -4.54 12.08 6.08
C GLU A 188 -3.73 12.26 4.79
N LEU A 189 -2.60 12.99 4.86
CA LEU A 189 -1.70 13.21 3.74
C LEU A 189 -1.13 11.89 3.19
N HIS A 190 -0.55 11.06 4.07
CA HIS A 190 -0.01 9.75 3.70
C HIS A 190 -1.09 8.82 3.14
N SER A 191 -2.31 8.85 3.68
CA SER A 191 -3.43 8.05 3.18
C SER A 191 -3.80 8.41 1.73
N ASN A 192 -3.84 9.71 1.40
CA ASN A 192 -4.12 10.14 0.04
C ASN A 192 -2.94 9.85 -0.90
N ALA A 193 -1.70 9.95 -0.41
CA ALA A 193 -0.51 9.57 -1.17
C ALA A 193 -0.49 8.08 -1.52
N VAL A 194 -0.78 7.21 -0.55
CA VAL A 194 -0.90 5.75 -0.76
C VAL A 194 -1.97 5.42 -1.79
N ASN A 195 -3.16 6.02 -1.68
CA ASN A 195 -4.24 5.80 -2.63
C ASN A 195 -3.82 6.17 -4.06
N LEU A 196 -3.10 7.28 -4.22
CA LEU A 196 -2.58 7.69 -5.52
C LEU A 196 -1.48 6.77 -6.04
N LEU A 197 -0.57 6.31 -5.16
CA LEU A 197 0.47 5.33 -5.50
C LEU A 197 -0.13 4.01 -5.99
N SER A 198 -1.28 3.58 -5.46
CA SER A 198 -1.98 2.38 -5.95
C SER A 198 -2.46 2.50 -7.41
N ASN A 199 -2.59 3.71 -7.96
CA ASN A 199 -2.92 3.93 -9.38
C ASN A 199 -1.68 4.04 -10.28
N VAL A 200 -0.46 4.07 -9.72
CA VAL A 200 0.78 4.20 -10.48
C VAL A 200 1.14 2.86 -11.12
N PRO A 201 1.51 2.81 -12.41
CA PRO A 201 2.01 1.59 -13.04
C PRO A 201 3.22 1.02 -12.30
N VAL A 202 3.24 -0.30 -12.11
CA VAL A 202 4.26 -0.98 -11.30
C VAL A 202 5.69 -0.72 -11.79
N SER A 203 5.87 -0.52 -13.11
CA SER A 203 7.16 -0.17 -13.73
C SER A 203 7.70 1.22 -13.35
N CYS A 204 6.89 2.07 -12.73
CA CYS A 204 7.25 3.42 -12.28
C CYS A 204 7.42 3.51 -10.75
N LEU A 205 7.12 2.44 -10.02
CA LEU A 205 7.32 2.34 -8.56
C LEU A 205 8.78 2.06 -8.19
N ASP A 206 9.65 1.84 -9.18
CA ASP A 206 11.11 1.75 -9.01
C ASP A 206 11.69 3.00 -8.35
N VAL A 207 11.08 4.16 -8.61
CA VAL A 207 11.46 5.45 -8.02
C VAL A 207 11.25 5.51 -6.50
N LEU A 208 10.45 4.62 -5.90
CA LEU A 208 10.28 4.61 -4.44
C LEU A 208 11.55 4.20 -3.68
N ILE A 209 12.51 3.58 -4.37
CA ILE A 209 13.83 3.20 -3.84
C ILE A 209 14.93 3.90 -4.64
N CYS A 210 15.96 4.39 -3.96
CA CYS A 210 17.12 5.00 -4.61
C CYS A 210 18.41 4.29 -4.19
N PRO A 211 19.38 4.10 -5.10
CA PRO A 211 20.74 3.73 -4.71
C PRO A 211 21.32 4.85 -3.84
N LEU A 212 21.98 4.51 -2.73
CA LEU A 212 22.72 5.50 -1.94
C LEU A 212 23.91 6.00 -2.77
N THR A 213 24.16 7.30 -2.77
CA THR A 213 25.35 7.86 -3.40
C THR A 213 26.59 7.59 -2.53
N HIS A 214 27.76 7.44 -3.15
CA HIS A 214 29.02 7.05 -2.47
C HIS A 214 29.45 7.95 -1.29
N GLU A 215 28.87 9.14 -1.14
CA GLU A 215 29.14 10.05 -0.01
C GLU A 215 28.51 9.56 1.31
N GLU A 216 27.36 8.88 1.24
CA GLU A 216 26.65 8.33 2.42
C GLU A 216 27.32 7.04 2.91
N THR A 217 27.89 6.25 2.00
CA THR A 217 28.67 5.04 2.34
C THR A 217 30.01 5.38 3.02
N SER A 218 30.53 6.59 2.79
CA SER A 218 31.81 7.04 3.33
C SER A 218 31.71 7.53 4.77
N GLN A 219 30.57 8.12 5.16
CA GLN A 219 30.30 8.51 6.55
C GLN A 219 30.11 7.28 7.46
N GLU A 220 29.61 6.16 6.91
CA GLU A 220 29.46 4.89 7.60
C GLU A 220 30.81 4.21 7.94
N ALA A 221 31.82 4.29 7.06
CA ALA A 221 33.12 3.67 7.32
C ALA A 221 33.93 4.41 8.40
N THR A 222 33.80 5.74 8.50
CA THR A 222 34.52 6.54 9.51
C THR A 222 33.94 6.47 10.92
N THR A 223 32.71 5.98 11.11
CA THR A 223 32.09 5.90 12.45
C THR A 223 32.38 4.59 13.19
N LEU A 224 33.04 3.62 12.54
CA LEU A 224 33.40 2.34 13.17
C LEU A 224 34.63 2.45 14.10
N ASP A 225 35.51 3.43 13.89
CA ASP A 225 36.79 3.53 14.62
C ASP A 225 36.81 4.53 15.79
N GLU A 226 35.81 5.41 15.93
CA GLU A 226 35.76 6.37 17.04
C GLU A 226 34.36 6.47 17.63
N LEU A 227 34.03 5.67 18.65
CA LEU A 227 32.98 6.00 19.64
C LEU A 227 33.04 5.07 20.87
N ALA A 228 34.09 5.25 21.67
CA ALA A 228 34.05 4.98 23.10
C ALA A 228 33.62 6.26 23.84
N SER A 229 32.35 6.67 23.71
CA SER A 229 31.75 7.61 24.66
C SER A 229 30.22 7.53 24.70
N ASP A 230 29.69 7.41 25.91
CA ASP A 230 28.27 7.32 26.26
C ASP A 230 27.42 8.49 25.74
N LYS A 231 26.60 8.24 24.70
CA LYS A 231 25.35 8.96 24.43
C LYS A 231 24.31 8.02 23.84
N THR A 232 23.25 7.75 24.59
CA THR A 232 22.14 6.84 24.25
C THR A 232 21.31 7.29 23.04
N ALA A 233 21.22 8.59 22.75
CA ALA A 233 20.47 9.12 21.61
C ALA A 233 21.18 8.97 20.25
N GLU A 234 22.52 8.97 20.24
CA GLU A 234 23.33 8.76 19.03
C GLU A 234 23.33 7.28 18.61
N LYS A 235 23.26 6.34 19.57
CA LYS A 235 23.07 4.90 19.28
C LYS A 235 21.70 4.59 18.66
N GLU A 236 20.64 5.29 19.07
CA GLU A 236 19.28 5.02 18.61
C GLU A 236 19.02 5.57 17.19
N THR A 237 19.67 6.68 16.83
CA THR A 237 19.63 7.27 15.49
C THR A 237 20.49 6.49 14.48
N VAL A 238 21.68 6.03 14.87
CA VAL A 238 22.53 5.17 14.03
C VAL A 238 21.89 3.79 13.80
N LEU A 239 21.20 3.22 14.79
CA LEU A 239 20.48 1.95 14.65
C LEU A 239 19.25 2.08 13.73
N LYS A 240 18.54 3.22 13.78
CA LYS A 240 17.41 3.51 12.86
C LYS A 240 17.87 3.69 11.41
N ASN A 241 18.97 4.40 11.18
CA ASN A 241 19.52 4.60 9.83
C ASN A 241 20.05 3.30 9.22
N ASN A 242 20.73 2.44 10.00
CA ASN A 242 21.16 1.11 9.55
C ASN A 242 19.98 0.18 9.19
N THR A 243 18.78 0.43 9.73
CA THR A 243 17.59 -0.38 9.43
C THR A 243 16.95 0.03 8.09
N MET A 244 17.27 1.21 7.56
CA MET A 244 16.60 1.77 6.38
C MET A 244 17.40 1.61 5.08
N VAL A 245 18.58 0.97 5.15
CA VAL A 245 19.41 0.66 4.00
C VAL A 245 19.39 -0.84 3.75
N TYR A 246 19.11 -1.25 2.51
CA TYR A 246 19.12 -2.66 2.13
C TYR A 246 19.82 -2.87 0.79
N ASN A 247 20.90 -3.66 0.77
CA ASN A 247 21.74 -3.88 -0.43
C ASN A 247 22.17 -2.57 -1.12
N GLY A 248 22.54 -1.53 -0.35
CA GLY A 248 22.94 -0.22 -0.88
C GLY A 248 21.80 0.63 -1.43
N MET A 249 20.54 0.27 -1.17
CA MET A 249 19.36 1.05 -1.55
C MET A 249 18.72 1.67 -0.32
N ASN A 250 18.26 2.91 -0.43
CA ASN A 250 17.41 3.56 0.55
C ASN A 250 15.99 2.96 0.51
N MET A 251 15.54 2.43 1.64
CA MET A 251 14.23 1.80 1.87
C MET A 251 13.31 2.62 2.79
N GLU A 252 13.65 3.87 3.08
CA GLU A 252 12.91 4.70 4.05
C GLU A 252 11.44 4.86 3.69
N ALA A 253 11.13 5.17 2.41
CA ALA A 253 9.75 5.30 1.96
C ALA A 253 8.96 3.98 2.10
N ILE A 254 9.61 2.84 1.85
CA ILE A 254 9.00 1.51 2.03
C ILE A 254 8.78 1.21 3.52
N HIS A 255 9.71 1.62 4.38
CA HIS A 255 9.56 1.49 5.83
C HIS A 255 8.38 2.34 6.34
N VAL A 256 8.25 3.60 5.89
CA VAL A 256 7.10 4.45 6.23
C VAL A 256 5.78 3.80 5.80
N LEU A 257 5.72 3.23 4.60
CA LEU A 257 4.53 2.49 4.13
C LEU A 257 4.22 1.26 5.03
N LEU A 258 5.24 0.54 5.47
CA LEU A 258 5.07 -0.61 6.37
C LEU A 258 4.55 -0.17 7.75
N SER A 259 5.13 0.89 8.34
CA SER A 259 4.67 1.45 9.61
C SER A 259 3.25 2.01 9.49
N PHE A 260 2.92 2.66 8.37
CA PHE A 260 1.56 3.14 8.08
C PHE A 260 0.57 1.98 8.00
N MET A 261 0.93 0.88 7.32
CA MET A 261 0.12 -0.35 7.28
C MET A 261 -0.11 -0.91 8.69
N GLU A 262 0.94 -1.02 9.51
CA GLU A 262 0.84 -1.54 10.87
C GLU A 262 -0.10 -0.68 11.73
N LYS A 263 0.07 0.65 11.70
CA LYS A 263 -0.82 1.59 12.40
C LYS A 263 -2.29 1.42 11.97
N ARG A 264 -2.55 1.17 10.69
CA ARG A 264 -3.90 0.92 10.17
C ARG A 264 -4.47 -0.43 10.61
N ILE A 265 -3.63 -1.44 10.78
CA ILE A 265 -4.07 -2.72 11.38
C ILE A 265 -4.44 -2.53 12.85
N ASP A 266 -3.62 -1.80 13.60
CA ASP A 266 -3.84 -1.57 15.04
C ASP A 266 -5.07 -0.71 15.33
N LYS A 267 -5.42 0.21 14.42
CA LYS A 267 -6.67 0.99 14.50
C LYS A 267 -7.94 0.13 14.43
N GLY A 268 -7.87 -1.05 13.82
CA GLY A 268 -8.94 -2.04 13.86
C GLY A 268 -10.23 -1.69 13.10
N SER A 269 -10.24 -0.63 12.29
CA SER A 269 -11.45 -0.12 11.62
C SER A 269 -11.20 0.29 10.17
N SER A 270 -12.27 0.24 9.35
CA SER A 270 -12.25 0.56 7.92
C SER A 270 -11.14 -0.12 7.12
N TYR A 271 -10.92 -1.43 7.33
CA TYR A 271 -9.86 -2.16 6.63
C TYR A 271 -9.98 -2.08 5.09
N ARG A 272 -11.20 -2.12 4.55
CA ARG A 272 -11.39 -2.07 3.09
C ARG A 272 -10.84 -0.79 2.47
N GLU A 273 -11.19 0.36 3.02
CA GLU A 273 -10.77 1.66 2.48
C GLU A 273 -9.39 2.08 2.98
N GLY A 274 -9.03 1.71 4.21
CA GLY A 274 -7.84 2.19 4.88
C GLY A 274 -6.60 1.28 4.79
N LEU A 275 -6.78 -0.04 4.64
CA LEU A 275 -5.69 -1.03 4.67
C LEU A 275 -5.45 -1.67 3.29
N THR A 276 -6.50 -1.94 2.50
CA THR A 276 -6.35 -2.56 1.18
C THR A 276 -5.40 -1.79 0.25
N PRO A 277 -5.46 -0.45 0.13
CA PRO A 277 -4.59 0.29 -0.78
C PRO A 277 -3.09 0.12 -0.46
N VAL A 278 -2.72 0.20 0.82
CA VAL A 278 -1.32 0.02 1.25
C VAL A 278 -0.84 -1.42 1.08
N LEU A 279 -1.67 -2.42 1.40
CA LEU A 279 -1.32 -3.82 1.18
C LEU A 279 -1.16 -4.14 -0.29
N SER A 280 -2.06 -3.66 -1.15
CA SER A 280 -1.94 -3.81 -2.60
C SER A 280 -0.66 -3.17 -3.12
N LEU A 281 -0.36 -1.94 -2.71
CA LEU A 281 0.87 -1.24 -3.10
C LEU A 281 2.13 -2.03 -2.69
N LEU A 282 2.25 -2.43 -1.42
CA LEU A 282 3.39 -3.20 -0.93
C LEU A 282 3.51 -4.56 -1.63
N THR A 283 2.39 -5.19 -1.97
CA THR A 283 2.35 -6.46 -2.71
C THR A 283 2.88 -6.29 -4.13
N GLU A 284 2.40 -5.30 -4.88
CA GLU A 284 2.88 -5.04 -6.25
C GLU A 284 4.35 -4.63 -6.28
N CYS A 285 4.77 -3.76 -5.35
CA CYS A 285 6.19 -3.40 -5.18
C CYS A 285 7.05 -4.65 -4.91
N SER A 286 6.56 -5.58 -4.08
CA SER A 286 7.28 -6.83 -3.76
C SER A 286 7.34 -7.81 -4.93
N ARG A 287 6.33 -7.83 -5.81
CA ARG A 287 6.40 -8.66 -7.04
C ARG A 287 7.44 -8.11 -8.00
N ALA A 288 7.45 -6.80 -8.23
CA ALA A 288 8.34 -6.17 -9.20
C ALA A 288 9.79 -6.04 -8.72
N HIS A 289 10.01 -5.69 -7.44
CA HIS A 289 11.33 -5.33 -6.93
C HIS A 289 11.86 -6.33 -5.92
N ARG A 290 12.97 -7.01 -6.28
CA ARG A 290 13.61 -8.02 -5.43
C ARG A 290 14.09 -7.43 -4.09
N ASN A 291 14.67 -6.24 -4.09
CA ASN A 291 15.21 -5.61 -2.87
C ASN A 291 14.07 -5.24 -1.92
N ILE A 292 12.98 -4.66 -2.42
CA ILE A 292 11.77 -4.35 -1.62
C ILE A 292 11.20 -5.62 -1.00
N ARG A 293 11.01 -6.68 -1.79
CA ARG A 293 10.48 -7.96 -1.29
C ARG A 293 11.34 -8.55 -0.19
N LYS A 294 12.67 -8.56 -0.36
CA LYS A 294 13.58 -9.11 0.64
C LYS A 294 13.57 -8.27 1.92
N PHE A 295 13.66 -6.95 1.78
CA PHE A 295 13.54 -6.01 2.90
C PHE A 295 12.24 -6.23 3.69
N LEU A 296 11.08 -6.28 3.00
CA LEU A 296 9.79 -6.53 3.64
C LEU A 296 9.68 -7.93 4.23
N LYS A 297 10.27 -8.96 3.59
CA LYS A 297 10.32 -10.32 4.14
C LYS A 297 11.10 -10.34 5.45
N ASP A 298 12.23 -9.66 5.53
CA ASP A 298 13.06 -9.63 6.74
C ASP A 298 12.36 -8.89 7.89
N GLN A 299 11.58 -7.85 7.59
CA GLN A 299 10.80 -7.08 8.57
C GLN A 299 9.49 -7.79 9.01
N VAL A 300 8.76 -8.39 8.07
CA VAL A 300 7.43 -8.99 8.31
C VAL A 300 7.51 -10.47 8.69
N LEU A 301 8.40 -11.23 8.06
CA LEU A 301 8.56 -12.68 8.19
C LEU A 301 10.01 -13.05 8.57
N PRO A 302 10.52 -12.56 9.72
CA PRO A 302 11.87 -12.89 10.15
C PRO A 302 12.04 -14.40 10.33
N PRO A 303 13.27 -14.94 10.19
CA PRO A 303 13.54 -16.36 10.39
C PRO A 303 12.96 -16.87 11.71
N LEU A 304 12.20 -17.96 11.64
CA LEU A 304 11.47 -18.51 12.78
C LEU A 304 12.44 -19.01 13.84
N ARG A 305 12.28 -18.59 15.09
CA ARG A 305 13.01 -19.16 16.24
C ARG A 305 12.06 -19.86 17.20
N ASP A 306 10.96 -19.19 17.51
CA ASP A 306 9.88 -19.73 18.34
C ASP A 306 8.71 -20.21 17.46
N VAL A 307 8.38 -21.49 17.60
CA VAL A 307 7.25 -22.18 16.94
C VAL A 307 6.28 -22.81 17.94
N THR A 308 6.36 -22.42 19.21
CA THR A 308 5.47 -22.92 20.26
C THR A 308 4.05 -22.37 20.12
N ASN A 309 3.94 -21.07 19.80
CA ASN A 309 2.67 -20.38 19.68
C ASN A 309 2.12 -20.47 18.25
N ARG A 310 0.78 -20.46 18.14
CA ARG A 310 0.11 -20.43 16.84
C ARG A 310 0.49 -19.18 16.03
N PRO A 311 0.58 -19.29 14.69
CA PRO A 311 0.92 -18.16 13.82
C PRO A 311 0.06 -16.90 13.99
N GLU A 312 -1.22 -17.04 14.31
CA GLU A 312 -2.15 -15.93 14.54
C GLU A 312 -2.04 -15.29 15.94
N VAL A 313 -1.34 -15.90 16.88
CA VAL A 313 -1.21 -15.44 18.26
C VAL A 313 0.07 -14.62 18.43
N GLY A 314 -0.08 -13.36 18.84
CA GLY A 314 1.03 -12.45 19.13
C GLY A 314 0.79 -11.02 18.63
N SER A 315 1.75 -10.15 18.90
CA SER A 315 1.69 -8.72 18.56
C SER A 315 2.56 -8.32 17.37
N THR A 316 3.30 -9.25 16.76
CA THR A 316 4.15 -8.93 15.60
C THR A 316 3.31 -8.66 14.35
N VAL A 317 3.89 -7.97 13.36
CA VAL A 317 3.25 -7.72 12.06
C VAL A 317 2.82 -9.04 11.39
N ARG A 318 3.63 -10.10 11.49
CA ARG A 318 3.26 -11.46 11.04
C ARG A 318 1.94 -11.89 11.66
N ASN A 319 1.85 -11.89 12.99
CA ASN A 319 0.67 -12.39 13.70
C ASN A 319 -0.58 -11.57 13.34
N LYS A 320 -0.43 -10.24 13.26
CA LYS A 320 -1.48 -9.31 12.83
C LYS A 320 -2.00 -9.66 11.42
N LEU A 321 -1.11 -9.88 10.44
CA LEU A 321 -1.48 -10.23 9.07
C LEU A 321 -2.09 -11.64 8.96
N VAL A 322 -1.57 -12.62 9.69
CA VAL A 322 -2.14 -13.98 9.71
C VAL A 322 -3.57 -13.96 10.24
N ARG A 323 -3.87 -13.17 11.29
CA ARG A 323 -5.25 -12.98 11.77
C ARG A 323 -6.19 -12.40 10.69
N LEU A 324 -5.67 -11.55 9.80
CA LEU A 324 -6.46 -10.98 8.71
C LEU A 324 -6.78 -12.01 7.61
N MET A 325 -6.00 -13.09 7.46
CA MET A 325 -6.28 -14.15 6.47
C MET A 325 -7.61 -14.89 6.73
N THR A 326 -8.12 -14.82 7.96
CA THR A 326 -9.40 -15.39 8.36
C THR A 326 -10.46 -14.32 8.66
N HIS A 327 -10.24 -13.07 8.21
CA HIS A 327 -11.19 -11.98 8.39
C HIS A 327 -12.49 -12.23 7.60
N VAL A 328 -13.61 -11.67 8.09
CA VAL A 328 -14.94 -11.86 7.49
C VAL A 328 -15.07 -11.21 6.11
N ASP A 329 -14.38 -10.10 5.88
CA ASP A 329 -14.33 -9.41 4.59
C ASP A 329 -13.43 -10.14 3.61
N LEU A 330 -14.00 -10.57 2.47
CA LEU A 330 -13.31 -11.33 1.43
C LEU A 330 -12.14 -10.54 0.81
N GLY A 331 -12.27 -9.23 0.62
CA GLY A 331 -11.22 -8.40 0.04
C GLY A 331 -10.03 -8.29 0.98
N VAL A 332 -10.28 -8.05 2.27
CA VAL A 332 -9.23 -7.95 3.30
C VAL A 332 -8.47 -9.26 3.46
N LYS A 333 -9.20 -10.39 3.56
CA LYS A 333 -8.54 -11.69 3.73
C LYS A 333 -7.71 -12.09 2.51
N GLN A 334 -8.20 -11.78 1.30
CA GLN A 334 -7.51 -12.10 0.07
C GLN A 334 -6.22 -11.28 -0.05
N ILE A 335 -6.26 -9.97 0.18
CA ILE A 335 -5.08 -9.12 0.03
C ILE A 335 -4.01 -9.38 1.12
N ALA A 336 -4.42 -9.68 2.36
CA ALA A 336 -3.49 -10.02 3.42
C ALA A 336 -2.76 -11.34 3.12
N ALA A 337 -3.50 -12.35 2.66
CA ALA A 337 -2.93 -13.63 2.26
C ALA A 337 -2.05 -13.49 1.00
N GLU A 338 -2.47 -12.66 0.04
CA GLU A 338 -1.71 -12.34 -1.16
C GLU A 338 -0.33 -11.75 -0.83
N PHE A 339 -0.31 -10.75 0.04
CA PHE A 339 0.91 -10.07 0.46
C PHE A 339 1.91 -11.06 1.05
N LEU A 340 1.48 -11.89 2.01
CA LEU A 340 2.33 -12.92 2.62
C LEU A 340 2.81 -13.95 1.61
N PHE A 341 1.96 -14.34 0.66
CA PHE A 341 2.32 -15.29 -0.38
C PHE A 341 3.40 -14.74 -1.32
N VAL A 342 3.30 -13.47 -1.72
CA VAL A 342 4.32 -12.79 -2.53
C VAL A 342 5.65 -12.67 -1.78
N LEU A 343 5.64 -12.32 -0.48
CA LEU A 343 6.87 -12.32 0.34
C LEU A 343 7.52 -13.70 0.40
N CYS A 344 6.70 -14.76 0.37
CA CYS A 344 7.14 -16.15 0.30
C CYS A 344 7.47 -16.64 -1.13
N LYS A 345 7.66 -15.73 -2.10
CA LYS A 345 7.94 -16.04 -3.52
C LYS A 345 6.88 -16.94 -4.17
N GLU A 346 5.65 -16.82 -3.70
CA GLU A 346 4.50 -17.61 -4.13
C GLU A 346 4.75 -19.13 -4.01
N ARG A 347 5.54 -19.56 -3.01
CA ARG A 347 5.73 -20.98 -2.69
C ARG A 347 4.81 -21.38 -1.56
N VAL A 348 4.04 -22.45 -1.77
CA VAL A 348 3.10 -22.96 -0.76
C VAL A 348 3.85 -23.38 0.50
N ASP A 349 4.92 -24.18 0.38
CA ASP A 349 5.68 -24.66 1.54
C ASP A 349 6.23 -23.52 2.41
N SER A 350 6.74 -22.47 1.76
CA SER A 350 7.27 -21.30 2.46
C SER A 350 6.18 -20.50 3.15
N LEU A 351 5.00 -20.35 2.53
CA LEU A 351 3.86 -19.71 3.17
C LEU A 351 3.39 -20.51 4.39
N LEU A 352 3.20 -21.82 4.24
CA LEU A 352 2.72 -22.71 5.29
C LEU A 352 3.62 -22.69 6.53
N LYS A 353 4.94 -22.57 6.35
CA LYS A 353 5.90 -22.39 7.43
C LYS A 353 5.53 -21.22 8.35
N TYR A 354 5.06 -20.10 7.80
CA TYR A 354 4.80 -18.88 8.56
C TYR A 354 3.34 -18.70 8.99
N THR A 355 2.39 -19.33 8.29
CA THR A 355 0.95 -19.09 8.49
C THR A 355 0.18 -20.29 9.05
N GLY A 356 0.69 -21.51 8.85
CA GLY A 356 -0.08 -22.74 9.01
C GLY A 356 -1.11 -22.95 7.89
N TYR A 357 -1.47 -24.20 7.62
CA TYR A 357 -2.39 -24.55 6.53
C TYR A 357 -3.82 -24.09 6.78
N GLY A 358 -4.30 -24.10 8.02
CA GLY A 358 -5.65 -23.63 8.36
C GLY A 358 -5.91 -22.18 7.92
N ASN A 359 -4.96 -21.28 8.18
CA ASN A 359 -5.06 -19.87 7.79
C ASN A 359 -4.85 -19.68 6.27
N ALA A 360 -3.97 -20.48 5.65
CA ALA A 360 -3.66 -20.39 4.22
C ALA A 360 -4.69 -21.06 3.30
N ALA A 361 -5.51 -21.99 3.81
CA ALA A 361 -6.41 -22.82 3.01
C ALA A 361 -7.34 -21.99 2.11
N GLY A 362 -7.83 -20.83 2.58
CA GLY A 362 -8.69 -19.95 1.79
C GLY A 362 -8.00 -19.41 0.53
N LEU A 363 -6.74 -18.99 0.65
CA LEU A 363 -5.94 -18.53 -0.49
C LEU A 363 -5.59 -19.69 -1.43
N LEU A 364 -5.14 -20.81 -0.87
CA LEU A 364 -4.73 -21.98 -1.64
C LEU A 364 -5.91 -22.56 -2.44
N ALA A 365 -7.11 -22.61 -1.87
CA ALA A 365 -8.32 -23.01 -2.57
C ALA A 365 -8.66 -22.06 -3.73
N ALA A 366 -8.61 -20.74 -3.49
CA ALA A 366 -8.88 -19.74 -4.53
C ALA A 366 -7.90 -19.82 -5.71
N ARG A 367 -6.67 -20.27 -5.47
CA ARG A 367 -5.63 -20.47 -6.49
C ARG A 367 -5.50 -21.88 -7.05
N GLY A 368 -6.27 -22.85 -6.55
CA GLY A 368 -6.11 -24.26 -6.95
C GLY A 368 -4.78 -24.90 -6.50
N LEU A 369 -4.14 -24.35 -5.45
CA LEU A 369 -2.84 -24.78 -4.92
C LEU A 369 -2.96 -25.63 -3.65
N LEU A 370 -4.13 -26.25 -3.39
CA LEU A 370 -4.35 -27.11 -2.21
C LEU A 370 -3.43 -28.34 -2.20
N ALA A 371 -3.04 -28.84 -3.37
CA ALA A 371 -2.08 -29.95 -3.51
C ALA A 371 -0.61 -29.51 -3.37
N GLY A 372 -0.35 -28.24 -3.03
CA GLY A 372 0.98 -27.64 -3.01
C GLY A 372 1.38 -27.05 -4.37
N GLY A 373 2.65 -26.64 -4.45
CA GLY A 373 3.23 -26.07 -5.67
C GLY A 373 3.69 -24.62 -5.52
N ARG A 374 3.67 -23.91 -6.65
CA ARG A 374 4.15 -22.53 -6.78
C ARG A 374 3.16 -21.74 -7.62
N GLY A 375 3.04 -20.44 -7.34
CA GLY A 375 2.31 -19.51 -8.21
C GLY A 375 2.97 -19.31 -9.57
N ASP A 376 2.30 -18.55 -10.44
CA ASP A 376 2.69 -18.39 -11.84
C ASP A 376 3.94 -17.52 -12.04
N ASN A 377 4.33 -16.71 -11.03
CA ASN A 377 5.43 -15.77 -11.19
C ASN A 377 6.81 -16.39 -10.97
N TRP A 378 7.77 -15.96 -11.79
CA TRP A 378 9.17 -16.39 -11.70
C TRP A 378 9.94 -15.57 -10.66
N TYR A 379 10.51 -16.27 -9.67
CA TYR A 379 11.41 -15.68 -8.67
C TYR A 379 12.77 -16.38 -8.69
N SER A 380 13.84 -15.64 -8.35
CA SER A 380 15.18 -16.21 -8.18
C SER A 380 15.17 -17.34 -7.14
N GLU A 381 16.06 -18.31 -7.26
CA GLU A 381 16.31 -19.29 -6.20
C GLU A 381 16.92 -18.58 -4.97
N ASP A 382 16.71 -19.13 -3.78
CA ASP A 382 17.20 -18.57 -2.51
C ASP A 382 18.06 -19.59 -1.76
N GLU A 383 18.90 -19.05 -0.89
CA GLU A 383 19.58 -19.74 0.21
C GLU A 383 18.59 -20.18 1.30
N ASP A 384 18.94 -21.25 2.01
CA ASP A 384 18.13 -21.80 3.09
C ASP A 384 18.04 -20.81 4.28
N THR A 385 16.83 -20.28 4.50
CA THR A 385 16.53 -19.36 5.62
C THR A 385 16.09 -20.09 6.90
N ASP A 386 16.09 -21.42 6.90
CA ASP A 386 15.66 -22.20 8.06
C ASP A 386 16.74 -22.12 9.15
N THR A 387 16.32 -21.65 10.33
CA THR A 387 17.14 -21.65 11.53
C THR A 387 17.34 -23.07 12.05
N GLU A 388 18.42 -23.30 12.80
CA GLU A 388 18.67 -24.61 13.41
C GLU A 388 17.55 -25.00 14.38
N GLU A 389 16.99 -24.04 15.11
CA GLU A 389 15.82 -24.26 15.98
C GLU A 389 14.61 -24.76 15.19
N TYR A 390 14.33 -24.13 14.04
CA TYR A 390 13.22 -24.55 13.18
C TYR A 390 13.43 -25.94 12.58
N LYS A 391 14.65 -26.25 12.11
CA LYS A 391 14.99 -27.57 11.55
C LYS A 391 14.74 -28.70 12.55
N ASN A 392 15.08 -28.48 13.81
CA ASN A 392 14.86 -29.44 14.90
C ASN A 392 13.38 -29.61 15.25
N ALA A 393 12.60 -28.52 15.21
CA ALA A 393 11.18 -28.55 15.54
C ALA A 393 10.28 -29.05 14.39
N LYS A 394 10.70 -28.84 13.13
CA LYS A 394 9.95 -29.18 11.90
C LYS A 394 9.22 -30.53 11.90
N PRO A 395 9.81 -31.67 12.31
CA PRO A 395 9.09 -32.96 12.32
C PRO A 395 7.90 -33.00 13.28
N ASN A 396 7.90 -32.16 14.32
CA ASN A 396 6.88 -32.15 15.37
C ASN A 396 5.87 -31.00 15.22
N ILE A 397 5.98 -30.18 14.16
CA ILE A 397 5.03 -29.09 13.89
C ILE A 397 3.80 -29.66 13.20
N ASN A 398 2.62 -29.38 13.75
CA ASN A 398 1.39 -29.72 13.06
C ASN A 398 1.19 -28.79 11.85
N LEU A 399 1.12 -29.36 10.65
CA LEU A 399 0.96 -28.62 9.38
C LEU A 399 -0.32 -27.79 9.33
N ILE A 400 -1.39 -28.23 9.98
CA ILE A 400 -2.69 -27.56 9.98
C ILE A 400 -2.61 -26.29 10.82
N THR A 401 -2.11 -26.40 12.05
CA THR A 401 -2.11 -25.32 13.03
C THR A 401 -0.83 -24.48 13.01
N GLY A 402 0.23 -24.96 12.34
CA GLY A 402 1.50 -24.24 12.17
C GLY A 402 2.32 -24.05 13.45
N HIS A 403 2.05 -24.83 14.49
CA HIS A 403 2.77 -24.78 15.77
C HIS A 403 3.12 -26.17 16.28
N LEU A 404 4.06 -26.22 17.21
CA LEU A 404 4.40 -27.41 17.97
C LEU A 404 3.23 -27.72 18.93
N GLU A 405 2.51 -28.82 18.68
CA GLU A 405 1.50 -29.31 19.61
C GLU A 405 2.19 -30.20 20.65
N GLU A 406 1.86 -30.00 21.93
CA GLU A 406 2.26 -30.96 22.96
C GLU A 406 1.66 -32.33 22.59
N PRO A 407 2.44 -33.42 22.67
CA PRO A 407 1.91 -34.74 22.36
C PRO A 407 0.73 -35.01 23.29
N MET A 408 -0.47 -35.12 22.71
CA MET A 408 -1.65 -35.49 23.48
C MET A 408 -1.39 -36.86 24.12
N PRO A 409 -1.77 -37.06 25.40
CA PRO A 409 -1.75 -38.39 26.00
C PRO A 409 -2.51 -39.34 25.08
N ASN A 410 -1.99 -40.54 24.81
CA ASN A 410 -2.70 -41.46 23.95
C ASN A 410 -4.03 -41.79 24.64
N PRO A 411 -5.19 -41.65 23.96
CA PRO A 411 -6.48 -41.97 24.55
C PRO A 411 -6.57 -43.42 25.05
N ILE A 412 -5.75 -44.30 24.46
CA ILE A 412 -5.61 -45.71 24.78
C ILE A 412 -4.94 -45.93 26.15
N ASP A 413 -4.13 -44.97 26.63
CA ASP A 413 -3.43 -45.09 27.92
C ASP A 413 -4.39 -44.94 29.11
N GLU A 414 -5.57 -44.33 28.92
CA GLU A 414 -6.64 -44.21 29.92
C GLU A 414 -7.73 -45.29 29.79
N MET A 415 -7.70 -46.12 28.72
CA MET A 415 -8.69 -47.15 28.46
C MET A 415 -8.33 -48.48 29.12
N THR A 416 -9.33 -49.17 29.66
CA THR A 416 -9.15 -50.56 30.11
C THR A 416 -8.98 -51.50 28.91
N GLU A 417 -8.32 -52.66 29.09
CA GLU A 417 -8.11 -53.63 28.00
C GLU A 417 -9.43 -54.05 27.31
N GLU A 418 -10.51 -54.20 28.07
CA GLU A 418 -11.84 -54.52 27.51
C GLU A 418 -12.38 -53.40 26.60
N GLN A 419 -12.13 -52.13 26.94
CA GLN A 419 -12.54 -51.00 26.12
C GLN A 419 -11.73 -50.93 24.83
N LYS A 420 -10.42 -51.25 24.89
CA LYS A 420 -9.55 -51.32 23.71
C LYS A 420 -10.01 -52.40 22.74
N GLU A 421 -10.34 -53.60 23.24
CA GLU A 421 -10.86 -54.70 22.43
C GLU A 421 -12.20 -54.34 21.78
N TYR A 422 -13.11 -53.69 22.53
CA TYR A 422 -14.40 -53.27 21.99
C TYR A 422 -14.25 -52.23 20.85
N GLU A 423 -13.40 -51.23 21.03
CA GLU A 423 -13.14 -50.24 19.97
C GLU A 423 -12.43 -50.83 18.76
N ALA A 424 -11.48 -51.76 18.97
CA ALA A 424 -10.84 -52.50 17.89
C ALA A 424 -11.87 -53.29 17.07
N MET A 425 -12.80 -53.99 17.73
CA MET A 425 -13.88 -54.74 17.07
C MET A 425 -14.83 -53.81 16.29
N LYS A 426 -15.07 -52.60 16.80
CA LYS A 426 -15.87 -51.57 16.13
C LYS A 426 -15.16 -51.01 14.89
N LEU A 427 -13.85 -50.81 14.96
CA LEU A 427 -13.00 -50.37 13.84
C LEU A 427 -12.96 -51.43 12.74
N VAL A 428 -12.76 -52.70 13.08
CA VAL A 428 -12.80 -53.82 12.13
C VAL A 428 -14.16 -53.87 11.42
N ASN A 429 -15.26 -53.70 12.16
CA ASN A 429 -16.61 -53.65 11.56
C ASN A 429 -16.81 -52.43 10.65
N MET A 430 -16.21 -51.27 10.96
CA MET A 430 -16.27 -50.11 10.07
C MET A 430 -15.44 -50.30 8.81
N LEU A 431 -14.24 -50.88 8.93
CA LEU A 431 -13.37 -51.22 7.80
C LEU A 431 -14.02 -52.25 6.88
N ASP A 432 -14.62 -53.30 7.43
CA ASP A 432 -15.38 -54.30 6.66
C ASP A 432 -16.58 -53.65 5.93
N LYS A 433 -17.31 -52.74 6.59
CA LYS A 433 -18.39 -51.97 5.94
C LYS A 433 -17.91 -51.03 4.83
N LEU A 434 -16.72 -50.43 4.99
CA LEU A 434 -16.12 -49.56 3.98
C LEU A 434 -15.58 -50.38 2.80
N SER A 435 -14.90 -51.50 3.06
CA SER A 435 -14.42 -52.43 2.04
C SER A 435 -15.57 -52.96 1.19
N ARG A 436 -16.64 -53.43 1.83
CA ARG A 436 -17.84 -53.89 1.12
C ARG A 436 -18.57 -52.79 0.34
N ARG A 437 -18.44 -51.52 0.74
CA ARG A 437 -18.97 -50.37 -0.02
C ARG A 437 -18.06 -49.95 -1.17
N ALA A 438 -16.74 -50.15 -1.06
CA ALA A 438 -15.80 -49.94 -2.14
C ALA A 438 -16.01 -50.98 -3.25
N ASP A 439 -16.21 -52.25 -2.88
CA ASP A 439 -16.49 -53.35 -3.82
C ASP A 439 -17.79 -53.15 -4.63
N VAL A 440 -18.76 -52.36 -4.11
CA VAL A 440 -20.02 -52.05 -4.81
C VAL A 440 -19.88 -50.89 -5.79
N LYS A 441 -18.86 -50.03 -5.66
CA LYS A 441 -18.64 -48.93 -6.62
C LYS A 441 -17.93 -49.38 -7.90
N ASP A 442 -17.09 -50.40 -7.83
CA ASP A 442 -16.40 -50.94 -9.01
C ASP A 442 -17.30 -51.81 -9.92
N LEU A 443 -18.50 -52.18 -9.46
CA LEU A 443 -19.50 -52.93 -10.24
C LEU A 443 -20.50 -52.03 -11.00
N HIS A 444 -20.37 -50.70 -10.94
CA HIS A 444 -21.27 -49.76 -11.62
C HIS A 444 -20.59 -48.88 -12.69
N GLN A 445 -19.38 -49.24 -13.13
CA GLN A 445 -18.69 -48.56 -14.24
C GLN A 445 -18.56 -49.39 -15.53
N ASP A 446 -19.12 -50.60 -15.61
CA ASP A 446 -19.26 -51.34 -16.86
C ASP A 446 -20.75 -51.65 -17.13
N GLY A 447 -21.43 -50.75 -17.85
CA GLY A 447 -22.76 -51.01 -18.42
C GLY A 447 -23.68 -49.80 -18.43
N GLY A 448 -23.60 -48.97 -19.48
CA GLY A 448 -24.54 -47.89 -19.76
C GLY A 448 -23.96 -46.82 -20.66
#